data_AF-A0A4C1UZ73-F1
#
_entry.id   AF-A0A4C1UZ73-F1
#
_cell.length_a   1.000
_cell.length_b   1.000
_cell.length_c   1.000
_cell.angle_alpha   90.00
_cell.angle_beta   90.00
_cell.angle_gamma   90.00
#
_symmetry.space_group_name_H-M   'P 1'
#
loop_
_entity.id
_entity.type
_entity.pdbx_description
1 polymer ?
#
loop_
_entity_poly.entity_id
_entity_poly.type
_entity_poly.pdbx_seq_one_letter_code
_entity_poly.pdbx_strand_id
1 'polypeptide(L)'
;MSRRLTENQIAQIIHDFSHSESEGIEDTAQENILEEVGDISDCESIHSEHNSASEIEESDDSSDTESAEDTSSNSFCGKNRFKWSKTPPHPSRTRQHNIIEERTGLKGPALSKNEMSPVETWELLLTDDIIQLIIFAKDWKIILT
;
A
#
# COMPACT_ATOMS: atom_id res chain seq x y z
N MET A 1 -1.09 20.61 18.37
CA MET A 1 -0.68 20.21 19.74
C MET A 1 -0.42 18.71 19.72
N SER A 2 0.84 18.28 19.72
CA SER A 2 1.19 16.86 19.62
C SER A 2 1.04 16.21 21.00
N ARG A 3 0.03 15.36 21.19
CA ARG A 3 -0.13 14.59 22.43
C ARG A 3 0.86 13.43 22.37
N ARG A 4 1.91 13.48 23.17
CA ARG A 4 2.83 12.36 23.37
C ARG A 4 2.25 11.45 24.45
N LEU A 5 2.21 10.15 24.17
CA LEU A 5 1.81 9.15 25.15
C LEU A 5 2.90 9.02 26.23
N THR A 6 2.48 8.83 27.47
CA THR A 6 3.39 8.57 28.58
C THR A 6 3.80 7.10 28.58
N GLU A 7 4.94 6.78 29.19
CA GLU A 7 5.48 5.42 29.27
C GLU A 7 4.48 4.43 29.90
N ASN A 8 3.69 4.90 30.87
CA ASN A 8 2.65 4.11 31.51
C ASN A 8 1.50 3.76 30.56
N GLN A 9 1.15 4.65 29.63
CA GLN A 9 0.13 4.38 28.62
C GLN A 9 0.60 3.33 27.61
N ILE A 10 1.90 3.34 27.29
CA ILE A 10 2.50 2.36 26.39
C ILE A 10 2.54 0.98 27.07
N ALA A 11 2.92 0.92 28.35
CA ALA A 11 2.95 -0.32 29.12
C ALA A 11 1.56 -0.97 29.26
N GLN A 12 0.52 -0.16 29.48
CA GLN A 12 -0.85 -0.64 29.58
C GLN A 12 -1.30 -1.34 28.28
N ILE A 13 -1.01 -0.71 27.12
CA ILE A 13 -1.37 -1.27 25.82
C ILE A 13 -0.71 -2.63 25.60
N ILE A 14 0.59 -2.76 25.92
CA ILE A 14 1.33 -4.01 25.75
C ILE A 14 0.75 -5.14 26.62
N HIS A 15 0.35 -4.82 27.85
CA HIS A 15 -0.28 -5.79 28.75
C HIS A 15 -1.63 -6.27 28.21
N ASP A 16 -2.47 -5.37 27.70
CA ASP A 16 -3.81 -5.70 27.20
C ASP A 16 -3.77 -6.63 25.97
N PHE A 17 -2.74 -6.50 25.12
CA PHE A 17 -2.54 -7.40 23.97
C PHE A 17 -2.00 -8.78 24.35
N SER A 18 -1.33 -8.90 25.50
CA SER A 18 -0.70 -10.16 25.92
C SER A 18 -1.69 -11.14 26.59
N HIS A 19 -2.87 -10.66 27.02
CA HIS A 19 -3.86 -11.50 27.71
C HIS A 19 -4.91 -12.11 26.76
N SER A 20 -4.90 -11.78 25.46
CA SER A 20 -5.98 -12.19 24.54
C SER A 20 -5.72 -13.48 23.74
N GLU A 21 -4.64 -14.22 24.01
CA GLU A 21 -4.38 -15.55 23.43
C GLU A 21 -4.60 -16.66 24.46
N SER A 22 -5.84 -17.14 24.60
CA SER A 22 -6.16 -18.46 25.17
C SER A 22 -7.69 -18.62 25.31
N GLU A 23 -8.36 -19.05 24.26
CA GLU A 23 -9.51 -19.97 24.39
C GLU A 23 -9.54 -20.83 23.12
N GLY A 24 -9.47 -22.15 23.32
CA GLY A 24 -9.25 -23.15 22.28
C GLY A 24 -10.47 -23.39 21.40
N ILE A 25 -10.20 -23.74 20.14
CA ILE A 25 -11.22 -24.24 19.21
C ILE A 25 -11.08 -25.76 19.21
N GLU A 26 -12.12 -26.40 19.75
CA GLU A 26 -12.31 -27.84 19.83
C GLU A 26 -12.50 -28.45 18.43
N ASP A 27 -11.85 -29.60 18.25
CA ASP A 27 -11.73 -30.42 17.05
C ASP A 27 -13.10 -30.90 16.53
N THR A 28 -13.51 -30.44 15.34
CA THR A 28 -14.51 -31.11 14.50
C THR A 28 -14.19 -30.89 13.01
N ALA A 29 -13.18 -31.57 12.49
CA ALA A 29 -12.92 -31.63 11.06
C ALA A 29 -13.80 -32.72 10.40
N GLN A 30 -14.83 -32.26 9.69
CA GLN A 30 -15.59 -33.05 8.72
C GLN A 30 -14.64 -33.46 7.58
N GLU A 31 -14.64 -34.75 7.26
CA GLU A 31 -14.02 -35.27 6.04
C GLU A 31 -14.59 -34.55 4.80
N ASN A 32 -13.70 -34.41 3.80
CA ASN A 32 -14.00 -34.37 2.37
C ASN A 32 -14.16 -32.98 1.72
N ILE A 33 -13.03 -32.32 1.41
CA ILE A 33 -12.95 -31.48 0.20
C ILE A 33 -11.63 -31.79 -0.55
N LEU A 34 -11.85 -32.22 -1.79
CA LEU A 34 -10.96 -32.70 -2.83
C LEU A 34 -9.81 -31.72 -3.15
N GLU A 35 -8.61 -32.26 -3.33
CA GLU A 35 -7.47 -31.58 -3.95
C GLU A 35 -7.79 -31.16 -5.40
N GLU A 36 -7.69 -29.87 -5.70
CA GLU A 36 -7.38 -29.38 -7.04
C GLU A 36 -6.40 -28.22 -6.89
N VAL A 37 -5.10 -28.55 -6.92
CA VAL A 37 -4.02 -27.56 -6.93
C VAL A 37 -3.90 -27.02 -8.35
N GLY A 38 -4.68 -25.97 -8.63
CA GLY A 38 -4.52 -25.17 -9.84
C GLY A 38 -3.21 -24.38 -9.76
N ASP A 39 -2.30 -24.67 -10.70
CA ASP A 39 -1.01 -24.03 -10.90
C ASP A 39 -1.18 -22.52 -11.17
N ILE A 40 -1.01 -21.70 -10.13
CA ILE A 40 -0.95 -20.23 -10.25
C ILE A 40 0.46 -19.81 -10.70
N SER A 41 0.73 -19.96 -11.99
CA SER A 41 1.93 -19.42 -12.63
C SER A 41 1.74 -17.94 -12.97
N ASP A 42 1.71 -17.07 -11.95
CA ASP A 42 1.78 -15.61 -12.10
C ASP A 42 3.09 -15.09 -11.51
N CYS A 43 4.19 -15.29 -12.26
CA CYS A 43 5.47 -14.63 -12.02
C CYS A 43 5.97 -14.03 -13.34
N GLU A 44 5.22 -13.07 -13.89
CA GLU A 44 5.79 -12.14 -14.86
C GLU A 44 6.49 -11.01 -14.09
N SER A 45 7.77 -11.24 -13.78
CA SER A 45 8.67 -10.18 -13.30
C SER A 45 8.94 -9.22 -14.45
N ILE A 46 8.18 -8.11 -14.50
CA ILE A 46 8.53 -6.98 -15.35
C ILE A 46 9.82 -6.36 -14.84
N HIS A 47 10.94 -6.74 -15.44
CA HIS A 47 12.23 -6.10 -15.21
C HIS A 47 12.13 -4.62 -15.61
N SER A 48 12.12 -3.73 -14.63
CA SER A 48 12.24 -2.29 -14.85
C SER A 48 13.62 -2.00 -15.44
N GLU A 49 13.68 -1.56 -16.70
CA GLU A 49 14.90 -1.06 -17.34
C GLU A 49 15.22 0.34 -16.81
N HIS A 50 15.57 0.44 -15.53
CA HIS A 50 16.03 1.69 -14.95
C HIS A 50 17.44 1.98 -15.47
N ASN A 51 17.56 2.90 -16.43
CA ASN A 51 18.84 3.40 -16.90
C ASN A 51 19.42 4.42 -15.90
N SER A 52 20.28 3.98 -14.99
CA SER A 52 20.98 4.82 -14.00
C SER A 52 22.00 5.81 -14.61
N ALA A 53 22.19 5.82 -15.94
CA ALA A 53 23.16 6.71 -16.59
C ALA A 53 22.78 8.21 -16.55
N SER A 54 21.55 8.56 -16.15
CA SER A 54 21.14 9.97 -16.01
C SER A 54 21.52 10.61 -14.66
N GLU A 55 22.14 9.88 -13.74
CA GLU A 55 22.46 10.40 -12.38
C GLU A 55 23.89 10.94 -12.23
N ILE A 56 24.48 11.48 -13.30
CA ILE A 56 25.78 12.15 -13.21
C ILE A 56 25.62 13.69 -13.26
N GLU A 57 25.78 14.31 -12.10
CA GLU A 57 26.18 15.72 -11.99
C GLU A 57 27.65 15.72 -11.57
N GLU A 58 28.50 16.08 -12.52
CA GLU A 58 29.93 16.29 -12.38
C GLU A 58 30.20 17.54 -11.54
N SER A 59 30.96 17.39 -10.46
CA SER A 59 31.82 18.46 -9.94
C SER A 59 33.04 17.83 -9.30
N ASP A 60 34.06 17.67 -10.14
CA ASP A 60 35.45 17.43 -9.78
C ASP A 60 36.01 18.68 -9.08
N ASP A 61 36.44 18.56 -7.83
CA ASP A 61 37.46 19.44 -7.26
C ASP A 61 38.37 18.60 -6.35
N SER A 62 39.49 18.21 -6.95
CA SER A 62 40.59 17.54 -6.29
C SER A 62 41.28 18.46 -5.27
N SER A 63 41.31 18.08 -4.00
CA SER A 63 42.47 18.40 -3.17
C SER A 63 42.72 17.29 -2.16
N ASP A 64 43.73 16.49 -2.49
CA ASP A 64 44.34 15.49 -1.64
C ASP A 64 45.11 16.23 -0.53
N THR A 65 44.54 16.31 0.67
CA THR A 65 45.28 16.69 1.88
C THR A 65 44.85 15.81 3.04
N GLU A 66 45.68 14.78 3.25
CA GLU A 66 45.83 14.02 4.46
C GLU A 66 46.02 14.93 5.69
N SER A 67 44.93 15.20 6.40
CA SER A 67 44.94 15.74 7.76
C SER A 67 43.94 14.96 8.59
N ALA A 68 44.45 14.14 9.50
CA ALA A 68 43.67 13.43 10.50
C ALA A 68 43.18 14.44 11.55
N GLU A 69 42.16 15.22 11.19
CA GLU A 69 41.31 15.89 12.15
C GLU A 69 40.08 15.01 12.34
N ASP A 70 39.80 14.60 13.58
CA ASP A 70 38.55 13.98 14.02
C ASP A 70 37.37 14.94 13.76
N THR A 71 37.03 15.12 12.49
CA THR A 71 35.84 15.82 12.07
C THR A 71 34.72 14.86 12.42
N SER A 72 33.98 15.16 13.49
CA SER A 72 32.89 14.32 13.99
C SER A 72 32.02 13.90 12.81
N SER A 73 32.15 12.65 12.38
CA SER A 73 31.49 12.23 11.15
C SER A 73 29.98 12.43 11.30
N ASN A 74 29.37 13.17 10.38
CA ASN A 74 27.93 13.49 10.39
C ASN A 74 27.07 12.29 9.98
N SER A 75 27.53 11.07 10.26
CA SER A 75 26.84 9.84 9.88
C SER A 75 26.95 8.77 10.96
N PHE A 76 25.94 7.90 11.05
CA PHE A 76 25.98 6.65 11.77
C PHE A 76 26.37 5.52 10.82
N CYS A 77 27.27 4.63 11.24
CA CYS A 77 27.65 3.46 10.44
C CYS A 77 26.93 2.21 10.96
N GLY A 78 26.22 1.52 10.07
CA GLY A 78 25.58 0.24 10.34
C GLY A 78 26.53 -0.93 10.19
N LYS A 79 26.17 -2.07 10.80
CA LYS A 79 26.89 -3.35 10.66
C LYS A 79 26.99 -3.81 9.20
N ASN A 80 26.02 -3.44 8.37
CA ASN A 80 25.96 -3.76 6.94
C ASN A 80 26.77 -2.76 6.07
N ARG A 81 27.64 -1.93 6.67
CA ARG A 81 28.39 -0.84 6.01
C ARG A 81 27.53 0.27 5.40
N PHE A 82 26.22 0.27 5.64
CA PHE A 82 25.37 1.41 5.32
C PHE A 82 25.70 2.60 6.23
N LYS A 83 25.68 3.80 5.67
CA LYS A 83 25.90 5.05 6.41
C LYS A 83 24.59 5.85 6.40
N TRP A 84 24.12 6.26 7.58
CA TRP A 84 22.96 7.12 7.73
C TRP A 84 23.40 8.52 8.13
N SER A 85 22.96 9.56 7.41
CA SER A 85 23.23 10.95 7.78
C SER A 85 22.58 11.30 9.12
N LYS A 86 23.31 12.02 9.98
CA LYS A 86 22.77 12.68 11.19
C LYS A 86 21.96 13.92 10.84
N THR A 87 22.30 14.55 9.72
CA THR A 87 21.62 15.74 9.22
C THR A 87 20.33 15.31 8.52
N PRO A 88 19.16 15.83 8.93
CA PRO A 88 17.92 15.61 8.20
C PRO A 88 18.06 16.09 6.75
N PRO A 89 17.42 15.42 5.78
CA PRO A 89 17.42 15.90 4.41
C PRO A 89 16.80 17.30 4.35
N HIS A 90 17.37 18.16 3.50
CA HIS A 90 16.83 19.49 3.28
C HIS A 90 15.39 19.39 2.76
N PRO A 91 14.44 20.20 3.25
CA PRO A 91 13.05 20.15 2.78
C PRO A 91 12.99 20.58 1.31
N SER A 92 12.99 19.61 0.41
CA SER A 92 12.69 19.83 -1.01
C SER A 92 11.19 19.80 -1.23
N ARG A 93 10.69 20.57 -2.20
CA ARG A 93 9.30 20.42 -2.67
C ARG A 93 9.09 18.99 -3.19
N THR A 94 8.02 18.35 -2.74
CA THR A 94 7.55 17.09 -3.34
C THR A 94 7.33 17.31 -4.84
N ARG A 95 7.90 16.43 -5.67
CA ARG A 95 7.71 16.47 -7.14
C ARG A 95 6.21 16.36 -7.45
N GLN A 96 5.75 17.02 -8.51
CA GLN A 96 4.33 17.07 -8.87
C GLN A 96 3.70 15.67 -8.99
N HIS A 97 4.39 14.71 -9.61
CA HIS A 97 3.89 13.34 -9.77
C HIS A 97 3.79 12.54 -8.46
N ASN A 98 4.41 13.01 -7.37
CA ASN A 98 4.32 12.39 -6.04
C ASN A 98 3.20 13.03 -5.19
N ILE A 99 2.53 14.07 -5.71
CA ILE A 99 1.39 14.70 -5.04
C ILE A 99 0.15 13.91 -5.43
N ILE A 100 -0.52 13.32 -4.44
CA ILE A 100 -1.80 12.65 -4.63
C ILE A 100 -2.85 13.74 -4.91
N GLU A 101 -3.17 13.96 -6.18
CA GLU A 101 -4.17 14.96 -6.60
C GLU A 101 -5.60 14.47 -6.40
N GLU A 102 -5.85 13.18 -6.63
CA GLU A 102 -7.16 12.58 -6.51
C GLU A 102 -7.27 11.70 -5.26
N ARG A 103 -8.29 11.96 -4.44
CA ARG A 103 -8.58 11.13 -3.27
C ARG A 103 -9.12 9.78 -3.70
N THR A 104 -8.52 8.71 -3.19
CA THR A 104 -9.09 7.37 -3.26
C THR A 104 -10.36 7.30 -2.41
N GLY A 105 -11.46 6.81 -2.97
CA GLY A 105 -12.73 6.67 -2.26
C GLY A 105 -13.93 6.69 -3.21
N LEU A 106 -15.12 6.80 -2.63
CA LEU A 106 -16.37 6.92 -3.38
C LEU A 106 -16.33 8.20 -4.23
N LYS A 107 -16.83 8.10 -5.46
CA LYS A 107 -16.92 9.21 -6.42
C LYS A 107 -18.37 9.39 -6.88
N GLY A 108 -18.66 10.58 -7.40
CA GLY A 108 -19.94 10.87 -8.04
C GLY A 108 -21.15 10.67 -7.12
N PRO A 109 -22.26 10.09 -7.60
CA PRO A 109 -23.46 9.87 -6.80
C PRO A 109 -23.21 9.07 -5.52
N ALA A 110 -22.25 8.13 -5.56
CA ALA A 110 -21.92 7.32 -4.40
C ALA A 110 -21.28 8.13 -3.26
N LEU A 111 -20.64 9.27 -3.56
CA LEU A 111 -20.08 10.15 -2.55
C LEU A 111 -21.15 11.03 -1.86
N SER A 112 -22.28 11.28 -2.55
CA SER A 112 -23.29 12.22 -2.08
C SER A 112 -24.12 11.72 -0.90
N LYS A 113 -24.20 10.40 -0.72
CA LYS A 113 -24.93 9.75 0.37
C LYS A 113 -23.92 9.11 1.33
N ASN A 114 -23.92 9.57 2.57
CA ASN A 114 -23.04 9.05 3.62
C ASN A 114 -23.39 7.60 4.01
N GLU A 115 -24.67 7.25 3.90
CA GLU A 115 -25.21 5.92 4.15
C GLU A 115 -26.13 5.56 2.98
N MET A 116 -25.84 4.45 2.32
CA MET A 116 -26.68 3.87 1.27
C MET A 116 -27.15 2.49 1.72
N SER A 117 -28.40 2.18 1.44
CA SER A 117 -28.88 0.82 1.54
C SER A 117 -28.15 -0.08 0.53
N PRO A 118 -28.08 -1.40 0.77
CA PRO A 118 -27.51 -2.33 -0.19
C PRO A 118 -28.16 -2.22 -1.57
N VAL A 119 -29.49 -1.99 -1.61
CA VAL A 119 -30.25 -1.86 -2.87
C VAL A 119 -29.81 -0.64 -3.66
N GLU A 120 -29.72 0.54 -3.03
CA GLU A 120 -29.26 1.76 -3.70
C GLU A 120 -27.80 1.63 -4.20
N THR A 121 -26.98 0.88 -3.48
CA THR A 121 -25.60 0.59 -3.91
C THR A 121 -25.60 -0.25 -5.19
N TRP A 122 -26.48 -1.26 -5.26
CA TRP A 122 -26.63 -2.09 -6.45
C TRP A 122 -27.20 -1.32 -7.64
N GLU A 123 -28.13 -0.39 -7.43
CA GLU A 123 -28.68 0.48 -8.48
C GLU A 123 -27.59 1.39 -9.11
N LEU A 124 -26.60 1.82 -8.34
CA LEU A 124 -25.46 2.58 -8.86
C LEU A 124 -24.50 1.72 -9.70
N LEU A 125 -24.41 0.42 -9.42
CA LEU A 125 -23.55 -0.52 -10.13
C LEU A 125 -24.24 -1.14 -11.36
N LEU A 126 -25.54 -1.39 -11.25
CA LEU A 126 -26.40 -2.00 -12.26
C LEU A 126 -27.51 -1.02 -12.62
N THR A 127 -27.17 -0.09 -13.50
CA THR A 127 -28.09 0.94 -13.97
C THR A 127 -29.15 0.35 -14.90
N ASP A 128 -30.30 1.03 -15.01
CA ASP A 128 -31.46 0.55 -15.79
C ASP A 128 -31.13 0.30 -17.26
N ASP A 129 -30.19 1.05 -17.83
CA ASP A 129 -29.69 0.85 -19.20
C ASP A 129 -28.95 -0.48 -19.35
N ILE A 130 -28.14 -0.88 -18.37
CA ILE A 130 -27.47 -2.18 -18.33
C ILE A 130 -28.52 -3.30 -18.23
N ILE A 131 -29.53 -3.12 -17.37
CA ILE A 131 -30.62 -4.10 -17.21
C ILE A 131 -31.41 -4.23 -18.51
N GLN A 132 -31.78 -3.12 -19.16
CA GLN A 132 -32.47 -3.12 -20.44
C GLN A 132 -31.63 -3.77 -21.54
N LEU A 133 -30.32 -3.51 -21.56
CA LEU A 133 -29.39 -4.15 -22.49
C LEU A 133 -29.38 -5.67 -22.30
N ILE A 134 -29.38 -6.16 -21.05
CA ILE A 134 -29.43 -7.59 -20.74
C ILE A 134 -30.77 -8.21 -21.19
N ILE A 135 -31.89 -7.53 -20.97
CA ILE A 135 -33.22 -8.00 -21.39
C ILE A 135 -33.29 -8.09 -22.91
N PHE A 136 -32.91 -7.01 -23.59
CA PHE A 136 -32.83 -6.99 -25.06
C PHE A 136 -31.89 -8.07 -25.59
N ALA A 137 -30.75 -8.27 -24.92
CA ALA A 137 -29.79 -9.32 -25.21
C ALA A 137 -30.39 -10.74 -25.09
N LYS A 138 -31.32 -10.92 -24.16
CA LYS A 138 -32.00 -12.20 -23.95
C LYS A 138 -33.08 -12.44 -25.02
N ASP A 139 -33.83 -11.41 -25.38
CA ASP A 139 -34.93 -11.51 -26.33
C ASP A 139 -34.43 -11.83 -27.75
N TRP A 140 -33.32 -11.24 -28.22
CA TRP A 140 -32.75 -11.62 -29.53
C TRP A 140 -32.30 -13.09 -29.57
N LYS A 141 -31.81 -13.62 -28.44
CA LYS A 141 -31.33 -15.00 -28.36
C LYS A 141 -32.48 -15.99 -28.38
N ILE A 142 -33.65 -15.62 -27.84
CA ILE A 142 -34.87 -16.43 -27.92
C ILE A 142 -35.45 -16.43 -29.34
N ILE A 143 -35.39 -15.29 -30.05
CA ILE A 143 -35.95 -15.16 -31.41
C ILE A 143 -35.15 -15.94 -32.47
N LEU A 144 -33.87 -16.25 -32.22
CA LEU A 144 -32.99 -16.98 -33.15
C LEU A 144 -32.91 -18.50 -32.91
N THR A 145 -33.63 -19.03 -31.91
CA THR A 145 -33.75 -20.49 -31.63
C THR A 145 -35.14 -20.99 -31.95
#